data_AF-A0A2H5QJV1-F1
#
_entry.id   AF-A0A2H5QJV1-F1
#
_cell.length_a   1.000
_cell.length_b   1.000
_cell.length_c   1.000
_cell.angle_alpha   90.00
_cell.angle_beta   90.00
_cell.angle_gamma   90.00
#
_symmetry.space_group_name_H-M   'P 1'
#
loop_
_entity.id
_entity.type
_entity.pdbx_description
1 polymer ?
#
loop_
_entity_poly.entity_id
_entity_poly.type
_entity_poly.pdbx_seq_one_letter_code
_entity_poly.pdbx_strand_id
1 'polypeptide(L)'
;MKGFCLLIIHETLKAVVAQYNASQLITQRETVSREIRKILTERAAYFNIALDDVSITSLTFGKEFTFAIEAKQVAAQEAERAKFIVEKAEQDKKGAIIRAQGEATSAQLIGQAIAKNPAFITLRKIEAAREIAQTISKSSNKVYLNADDLLLNLQEMKLDNSQ
;
A
#
# COMPACT_ATOMS: atom_id res chain seq x y z
N MET A 1 -16.22 -40.44 -44.75
CA MET A 1 -15.23 -40.68 -43.67
C MET A 1 -14.83 -39.42 -42.92
N LYS A 2 -14.43 -38.31 -43.58
CA LYS A 2 -13.99 -37.07 -42.91
C LYS A 2 -15.02 -36.44 -41.95
N GLY A 3 -16.31 -36.44 -42.30
CA GLY A 3 -17.35 -35.84 -41.46
C GLY A 3 -17.58 -36.57 -40.12
N PHE A 4 -17.38 -37.88 -40.08
CA PHE A 4 -17.59 -38.70 -38.88
C PHE A 4 -16.49 -38.49 -37.84
N CYS A 5 -15.23 -38.36 -38.29
CA CYS A 5 -14.09 -38.06 -37.41
C CYS A 5 -14.22 -36.66 -36.78
N LEU A 6 -14.61 -35.66 -37.56
CA LEU A 6 -14.81 -34.30 -37.07
C LEU A 6 -15.92 -34.22 -35.99
N LEU A 7 -16.99 -35.01 -36.15
CA LEU A 7 -18.11 -35.06 -35.21
C LEU A 7 -17.64 -35.55 -33.82
N ILE A 8 -16.89 -36.65 -33.78
CA ILE A 8 -16.39 -37.24 -32.53
C ILE A 8 -15.43 -36.27 -31.82
N ILE A 9 -14.56 -35.58 -32.56
CA ILE A 9 -13.64 -34.59 -32.00
C ILE A 9 -14.40 -33.42 -31.40
N HIS A 10 -15.38 -32.87 -32.12
CA HIS A 10 -16.13 -31.72 -31.64
C HIS A 10 -17.06 -32.07 -30.46
N GLU A 11 -17.63 -33.26 -30.44
CA GLU A 11 -18.46 -33.75 -29.34
C GLU A 11 -17.62 -33.97 -28.06
N THR A 12 -16.49 -34.66 -28.17
CA THR A 12 -15.58 -34.91 -27.04
C THR A 12 -14.99 -33.60 -26.51
N LEU A 13 -14.64 -32.66 -27.38
CA LEU A 13 -14.17 -31.33 -26.98
C LEU A 13 -15.23 -30.58 -26.18
N LYS A 14 -16.50 -30.56 -26.64
CA LYS A 14 -17.59 -29.91 -25.90
C LYS A 14 -17.82 -30.54 -24.53
N ALA A 15 -17.78 -31.87 -24.45
CA ALA A 15 -17.99 -32.60 -23.20
C ALA A 15 -16.91 -32.29 -22.16
N VAL A 16 -15.65 -32.13 -22.57
CA VAL A 16 -14.55 -31.79 -21.67
C VAL A 16 -14.55 -30.31 -21.32
N VAL A 17 -14.75 -29.40 -22.29
CA VAL A 17 -14.77 -27.95 -22.05
C VAL A 17 -15.89 -27.57 -21.07
N ALA A 18 -17.02 -28.28 -21.06
CA ALA A 18 -18.11 -28.05 -20.11
C ALA A 18 -17.75 -28.36 -18.64
N GLN A 19 -16.74 -29.20 -18.38
CA GLN A 19 -16.33 -29.57 -17.03
C GLN A 19 -15.32 -28.60 -16.40
N TYR A 20 -14.68 -27.77 -17.23
CA TYR A 20 -13.61 -26.87 -16.80
C TYR A 20 -14.01 -25.40 -16.92
N ASN A 21 -13.59 -24.59 -15.96
CA ASN A 21 -13.77 -23.14 -16.04
C ASN A 21 -12.73 -22.52 -16.98
N ALA A 22 -13.08 -21.42 -17.66
CA ALA A 22 -12.19 -20.68 -18.55
C ALA A 22 -10.77 -20.44 -17.98
N SER A 23 -10.66 -20.08 -16.70
CA SER A 23 -9.38 -19.86 -16.02
C SER A 23 -8.52 -21.14 -15.92
N GLN A 24 -9.17 -22.29 -15.73
CA GLN A 24 -8.53 -23.60 -15.67
C GLN A 24 -8.11 -24.09 -17.05
N LEU A 25 -8.89 -23.81 -18.11
CA LEU A 25 -8.50 -24.15 -19.48
C LEU A 25 -7.21 -23.42 -19.92
N ILE A 26 -6.96 -22.23 -19.38
CA ILE A 26 -5.73 -21.48 -19.65
C ILE A 26 -4.57 -22.04 -18.82
N THR A 27 -4.77 -22.18 -17.50
CA THR A 27 -3.69 -22.53 -16.56
C THR A 27 -3.30 -24.01 -16.59
N GLN A 28 -4.25 -24.91 -16.87
CA GLN A 28 -4.08 -26.36 -16.85
C GLN A 28 -4.27 -26.97 -18.24
N ARG A 29 -3.89 -26.22 -19.29
CA ARG A 29 -4.07 -26.64 -20.68
C ARG A 29 -3.47 -28.02 -20.98
N GLU A 30 -2.31 -28.34 -20.41
CA GLU A 30 -1.68 -29.66 -20.60
C GLU A 30 -2.52 -30.79 -20.01
N THR A 31 -3.05 -30.61 -18.81
CA THR A 31 -3.92 -31.59 -18.14
C THR A 31 -5.19 -31.83 -18.97
N VAL A 32 -5.83 -30.74 -19.42
CA VAL A 32 -7.03 -30.81 -20.27
C VAL A 32 -6.70 -31.50 -21.61
N SER A 33 -5.56 -31.19 -22.23
CA SER A 33 -5.12 -31.82 -23.48
C SER A 33 -4.91 -33.33 -23.34
N ARG A 34 -4.33 -33.75 -22.20
CA ARG A 34 -4.12 -35.18 -21.89
C ARG A 34 -5.43 -35.92 -21.69
N GLU A 35 -6.41 -35.29 -21.04
CA GLU A 35 -7.72 -35.87 -20.80
C GLU A 35 -8.54 -36.00 -22.10
N ILE A 36 -8.53 -34.96 -22.94
CA ILE A 36 -9.13 -35.01 -24.28
C ILE A 36 -8.50 -36.14 -25.09
N ARG A 37 -7.16 -36.27 -25.06
CA ARG A 37 -6.46 -37.36 -25.75
C ARG A 37 -6.96 -38.72 -25.28
N LYS A 38 -7.05 -38.97 -23.98
CA LYS A 38 -7.50 -40.25 -23.42
C LYS A 38 -8.90 -40.63 -23.91
N ILE A 39 -9.86 -39.70 -23.79
CA ILE A 39 -11.25 -39.91 -24.19
C ILE A 39 -11.36 -40.10 -25.71
N LEU A 40 -10.61 -39.32 -26.48
CA LEU A 40 -10.63 -39.40 -27.93
C LEU A 40 -9.98 -40.68 -28.43
N THR A 41 -8.88 -41.14 -27.83
CA THR A 41 -8.23 -42.43 -28.16
C THR A 41 -9.16 -43.60 -27.87
N GLU A 42 -9.84 -43.60 -26.73
CA GLU A 42 -10.81 -44.64 -26.37
C GLU A 42 -11.96 -44.70 -27.38
N ARG A 43 -12.52 -43.54 -27.77
CA ARG A 43 -13.58 -43.48 -28.80
C ARG A 43 -13.07 -43.81 -30.20
N ALA A 44 -11.87 -43.39 -30.56
CA ALA A 44 -11.24 -43.63 -31.86
C ALA A 44 -10.91 -45.12 -32.07
N ALA A 45 -10.59 -45.85 -31.00
CA ALA A 45 -10.32 -47.28 -31.03
C ALA A 45 -11.52 -48.11 -31.53
N TYR A 46 -12.76 -47.73 -31.18
CA TYR A 46 -13.98 -48.38 -31.69
C TYR A 46 -14.14 -48.29 -33.22
N PHE A 47 -13.45 -47.34 -33.85
CA PHE A 47 -13.49 -47.11 -35.29
C PHE A 47 -12.17 -47.45 -35.98
N ASN A 48 -11.23 -48.10 -35.29
CA ASN A 48 -9.87 -48.40 -35.77
C ASN A 48 -9.10 -47.16 -36.27
N ILE A 49 -9.31 -46.00 -35.65
CA ILE A 49 -8.60 -44.76 -35.99
C ILE A 49 -7.41 -44.58 -35.03
N ALA A 50 -6.20 -44.46 -35.57
CA ALA A 50 -5.01 -44.10 -34.81
C ALA A 50 -4.90 -42.57 -34.65
N LEU A 51 -4.75 -42.09 -33.41
CA LEU A 51 -4.61 -40.68 -33.07
C LEU A 51 -3.17 -40.39 -32.65
N ASP A 52 -2.53 -39.38 -33.22
CA ASP A 52 -1.12 -39.05 -32.97
C ASP A 52 -0.95 -38.00 -31.85
N ASP A 53 -1.36 -36.75 -32.10
CA ASP A 53 -1.40 -35.70 -31.07
C ASP A 53 -2.59 -34.75 -31.27
N VAL A 54 -3.11 -34.22 -30.17
CA VAL A 54 -4.16 -33.21 -30.11
C VAL A 54 -3.68 -32.05 -29.26
N SER A 55 -3.65 -30.86 -29.87
CA SER A 55 -3.30 -29.61 -29.20
C SER A 55 -4.40 -28.56 -29.40
N ILE A 56 -4.68 -27.77 -28.35
CA ILE A 56 -5.68 -26.70 -28.38
C ILE A 56 -5.04 -25.43 -28.96
N THR A 57 -5.23 -25.07 -30.22
CA THR A 57 -4.46 -23.96 -30.85
C THR A 57 -4.93 -22.57 -30.44
N SER A 58 -6.24 -22.34 -30.38
CA SER A 58 -6.84 -21.05 -30.05
C SER A 58 -8.09 -21.20 -29.18
N LEU A 59 -8.14 -20.44 -28.08
CA LEU A 59 -9.30 -20.36 -27.20
C LEU A 59 -9.79 -18.92 -27.23
N THR A 60 -10.94 -18.71 -27.88
CA THR A 60 -11.55 -17.38 -27.97
C THR A 60 -12.73 -17.33 -27.02
N PHE A 61 -12.65 -16.46 -26.01
CA PHE A 61 -13.79 -16.17 -25.15
C PHE A 61 -14.69 -15.12 -25.81
N GLY A 62 -16.01 -15.22 -25.57
CA GLY A 62 -16.95 -14.19 -25.99
C GLY A 62 -16.64 -12.85 -25.29
N LYS A 63 -16.92 -11.73 -25.97
CA LYS A 63 -16.66 -10.37 -25.44
C LYS A 63 -17.32 -10.12 -24.07
N GLU A 64 -18.53 -10.64 -23.88
CA GLU A 64 -19.27 -10.54 -22.61
C GLU A 64 -18.58 -11.28 -21.46
N PHE A 65 -17.96 -12.43 -21.75
CA PHE A 65 -17.23 -13.21 -20.75
C PHE A 65 -15.96 -12.49 -20.30
N THR A 66 -15.17 -11.97 -21.26
CA THR A 66 -13.97 -11.18 -20.96
C THR A 66 -14.32 -9.95 -20.13
N PHE A 67 -15.39 -9.24 -20.51
CA PHE A 67 -15.86 -8.07 -19.76
C PHE A 67 -16.27 -8.41 -18.32
N ALA A 68 -16.99 -9.51 -18.11
CA ALA A 68 -17.38 -9.94 -16.77
C ALA A 68 -16.17 -10.32 -15.89
N ILE A 69 -15.14 -10.94 -16.48
CA ILE A 69 -13.91 -11.28 -15.76
C ILE A 69 -13.12 -10.02 -15.41
N GLU A 70 -12.95 -9.10 -16.35
CA GLU A 70 -12.28 -7.81 -16.10
C GLU A 70 -13.01 -7.00 -15.03
N ALA A 71 -14.34 -6.91 -15.11
CA ALA A 71 -15.14 -6.22 -14.10
C ALA A 71 -14.97 -6.85 -12.70
N LYS A 72 -14.96 -8.18 -12.61
CA LYS A 72 -14.74 -8.89 -11.34
C LYS A 72 -13.32 -8.65 -10.80
N GLN A 73 -12.32 -8.58 -11.68
CA GLN A 73 -10.95 -8.30 -11.31
C GLN A 73 -10.78 -6.86 -10.80
N VAL A 74 -11.40 -5.89 -11.46
CA VAL A 74 -11.42 -4.49 -11.02
C VAL A 74 -12.11 -4.38 -9.66
N ALA A 75 -13.27 -5.01 -9.48
CA ALA A 75 -13.98 -5.00 -8.20
C ALA A 75 -13.15 -5.63 -7.05
N ALA A 76 -12.43 -6.73 -7.33
CA ALA A 76 -11.55 -7.34 -6.34
C ALA A 76 -10.38 -6.41 -5.96
N GLN A 77 -9.77 -5.75 -6.95
CA GLN A 77 -8.68 -4.81 -6.73
C GLN A 77 -9.13 -3.54 -5.99
N GLU A 78 -10.32 -3.03 -6.31
CA GLU A 78 -10.92 -1.89 -5.59
C GLU A 78 -11.24 -2.24 -4.14
N ALA A 79 -11.76 -3.44 -3.88
CA ALA A 79 -12.00 -3.91 -2.51
C ALA A 79 -10.70 -4.01 -1.69
N GLU A 80 -9.62 -4.51 -2.30
CA GLU A 80 -8.31 -4.58 -1.65
C GLU A 80 -7.72 -3.19 -1.38
N ARG A 81 -7.81 -2.27 -2.35
CA ARG A 81 -7.42 -0.86 -2.17
C ARG A 81 -8.22 -0.18 -1.07
N ALA A 82 -9.54 -0.39 -1.02
CA ALA A 82 -10.39 0.19 0.00
C ALA A 82 -9.99 -0.26 1.41
N LYS A 83 -9.68 -1.55 1.59
CA LYS A 83 -9.15 -2.07 2.86
C LYS A 83 -7.84 -1.39 3.26
N PHE A 84 -6.91 -1.23 2.31
CA PHE A 84 -5.64 -0.58 2.57
C PHE A 84 -5.80 0.91 2.96
N ILE A 85 -6.73 1.62 2.32
CA ILE A 85 -7.03 3.02 2.66
C ILE A 85 -7.57 3.14 4.08
N VAL A 86 -8.51 2.26 4.46
CA VAL A 86 -9.07 2.24 5.82
C VAL A 86 -7.99 1.96 6.85
N GLU A 87 -7.16 0.93 6.61
CA GLU A 87 -6.08 0.57 7.52
C GLU A 87 -5.03 1.68 7.65
N LYS A 88 -4.65 2.31 6.54
CA LYS A 88 -3.75 3.47 6.54
C LYS A 88 -4.34 4.62 7.37
N ALA A 89 -5.62 4.94 7.18
CA ALA A 89 -6.29 6.00 7.93
C ALA A 89 -6.36 5.70 9.45
N GLU A 90 -6.54 4.44 9.83
CA GLU A 90 -6.47 4.04 11.25
C GLU A 90 -5.06 4.17 11.83
N GLN A 91 -4.04 3.78 11.08
CA GLN A 91 -2.64 3.92 11.49
C GLN A 91 -2.25 5.38 11.64
N ASP A 92 -2.63 6.24 10.69
CA ASP A 92 -2.34 7.68 10.76
C ASP A 92 -3.02 8.33 11.99
N LYS A 93 -4.26 7.95 12.32
CA LYS A 93 -4.94 8.39 13.56
C LYS A 93 -4.20 7.96 14.82
N LYS A 94 -3.81 6.68 14.90
CA LYS A 94 -3.04 6.17 16.04
C LYS A 94 -1.69 6.89 16.17
N GLY A 95 -0.99 7.10 15.05
CA GLY A 95 0.25 7.86 15.01
C GLY A 95 0.10 9.29 15.51
N ALA A 96 -0.98 9.99 15.11
CA ALA A 96 -1.27 11.34 15.59
C ALA A 96 -1.53 11.38 17.11
N ILE A 97 -2.30 10.43 17.66
CA ILE A 97 -2.57 10.35 19.10
C ILE A 97 -1.27 10.07 19.88
N ILE A 98 -0.48 9.09 19.44
CA ILE A 98 0.78 8.73 20.09
C ILE A 98 1.75 9.90 20.06
N ARG A 99 1.84 10.62 18.93
CA ARG A 99 2.68 11.80 18.81
C ARG A 99 2.23 12.92 19.75
N ALA A 100 0.94 13.24 19.77
CA ALA A 100 0.40 14.26 20.68
C ALA A 100 0.62 13.89 22.15
N GLN A 101 0.45 12.62 22.51
CA GLN A 101 0.70 12.14 23.87
C GLN A 101 2.19 12.14 24.24
N GLY A 102 3.06 11.79 23.29
CA GLY A 102 4.52 11.88 23.43
C GLY A 102 4.98 13.32 23.63
N GLU A 103 4.45 14.27 22.85
CA GLU A 103 4.71 15.70 22.99
C GLU A 103 4.20 16.24 24.33
N ALA A 104 2.98 15.87 24.74
CA ALA A 104 2.42 16.28 26.04
C ALA A 104 3.24 15.75 27.23
N THR A 105 3.63 14.47 27.19
CA THR A 105 4.44 13.84 28.25
C THR A 105 5.83 14.47 28.31
N SER A 106 6.43 14.74 27.14
CA SER A 106 7.73 15.42 27.04
C SER A 106 7.65 16.83 27.61
N ALA A 107 6.62 17.60 27.25
CA ALA A 107 6.40 18.95 27.77
C ALA A 107 6.19 18.96 29.29
N GLN A 108 5.46 17.98 29.84
CA GLN A 108 5.28 17.83 31.28
C GLN A 108 6.60 17.53 32.01
N LEU A 109 7.40 16.60 31.49
CA LEU A 109 8.70 16.25 32.07
C LEU A 109 9.68 17.43 32.01
N ILE A 110 9.73 18.13 30.87
CA ILE A 110 10.53 19.35 30.72
C ILE A 110 10.04 20.44 31.67
N GLY A 111 8.73 20.65 31.78
CA GLY A 111 8.13 21.61 32.71
C GLY A 111 8.46 21.32 34.18
N GLN A 112 8.42 20.05 34.59
CA GLN A 112 8.81 19.63 35.94
C GLN A 112 10.30 19.81 36.19
N ALA A 113 11.16 19.53 35.20
CA ALA A 113 12.60 19.74 35.30
C ALA A 113 12.94 21.24 35.41
N ILE A 114 12.23 22.09 34.65
CA ILE A 114 12.31 23.55 34.70
C ILE A 114 11.87 24.09 36.05
N ALA A 115 10.72 23.63 36.56
CA ALA A 115 10.19 24.09 37.85
C ALA A 115 11.12 23.76 39.02
N LYS A 116 11.86 22.64 38.95
CA LYS A 116 12.87 22.27 39.94
C LYS A 116 14.13 23.14 39.90
N ASN A 117 14.44 23.78 38.77
CA ASN A 117 15.65 24.59 38.65
C ASN A 117 15.39 25.92 37.90
N PRO A 118 15.03 27.00 38.62
CA PRO A 118 14.79 28.31 38.01
C PRO A 118 16.04 28.89 37.30
N ALA A 119 17.25 28.45 37.66
CA ALA A 119 18.48 28.84 36.97
C ALA A 119 18.58 28.26 35.54
N PHE A 120 17.82 27.21 35.23
CA PHE A 120 17.80 26.66 33.87
C PHE A 120 17.08 27.57 32.88
N ILE A 121 16.01 28.25 33.31
CA ILE A 121 15.27 29.21 32.47
C ILE A 121 16.11 30.44 32.17
N THR A 122 16.83 30.96 33.16
CA THR A 122 17.71 32.12 32.96
C THR A 122 18.86 31.76 32.01
N LEU A 123 19.48 30.58 32.17
CA LEU A 123 20.53 30.11 31.26
C LEU A 123 20.00 29.94 29.82
N ARG A 124 18.82 29.35 29.63
CA ARG A 124 18.18 29.20 28.31
C ARG A 124 17.81 30.54 27.68
N LYS A 125 17.34 31.51 28.47
CA LYS A 125 17.09 32.89 28.01
C LYS A 125 18.39 33.56 27.54
N ILE A 126 19.49 33.39 28.27
CA ILE A 126 20.80 33.94 27.89
C ILE A 126 21.32 33.28 26.60
N GLU A 127 21.17 31.96 26.45
CA GLU A 127 21.55 31.26 25.21
C GLU A 127 20.73 31.71 24.00
N ALA A 128 19.40 31.82 24.16
CA ALA A 128 18.51 32.31 23.10
C ALA A 128 18.84 33.77 22.71
N ALA A 129 19.04 34.65 23.70
CA ALA A 129 19.45 36.03 23.46
C ALA A 129 20.80 36.11 22.73
N ARG A 130 21.77 35.25 23.10
CA ARG A 130 23.07 35.15 22.42
C ARG A 130 22.94 34.68 20.97
N GLU A 131 22.10 33.69 20.69
CA GLU A 131 21.87 33.16 19.35
C GLU A 131 21.19 34.20 18.45
N ILE A 132 20.18 34.90 18.98
CA ILE A 132 19.51 36.01 18.30
C ILE A 132 20.51 37.13 18.00
N ALA A 133 21.31 37.55 18.99
CA ALA A 133 22.34 38.57 18.81
C ALA A 133 23.38 38.16 17.75
N GLN A 134 23.78 36.88 17.71
CA GLN A 134 24.72 36.37 16.71
C GLN A 134 24.11 36.33 15.30
N THR A 135 22.82 35.97 15.20
CA THR A 135 22.07 35.98 13.93
C THR A 135 21.90 37.40 13.40
N ILE A 136 21.60 38.37 14.27
CA ILE A 136 21.48 39.78 13.92
C ILE A 136 22.85 40.36 13.52
N SER A 137 23.92 40.03 14.24
CA SER A 137 25.28 40.49 13.89
C SER A 137 25.77 39.97 12.53
N LYS A 138 25.30 38.80 12.08
CA LYS A 138 25.63 38.23 10.77
C LYS A 138 24.70 38.73 9.65
N SER A 139 23.51 39.22 10.01
CA SER A 139 22.55 39.80 9.06
C SER A 139 23.07 41.15 8.54
N SER A 140 23.14 41.31 7.21
CA SER A 140 23.50 42.58 6.56
C SER A 140 22.42 43.66 6.66
N ASN A 141 21.24 43.33 7.20
CA ASN A 141 20.09 44.24 7.27
C ASN A 141 20.08 44.98 8.62
N LYS A 142 20.09 46.32 8.59
CA LYS A 142 19.97 47.15 9.80
C LYS A 142 18.52 47.21 10.24
N VAL A 143 18.15 46.38 11.23
CA VAL A 143 16.83 46.38 11.85
C VAL A 143 16.93 47.06 13.21
N TYR A 144 16.15 48.14 13.41
CA TYR A 144 16.01 48.76 14.73
C TYR A 144 14.98 47.98 15.52
N LEU A 145 15.43 47.28 16.56
CA LEU A 145 14.58 46.49 17.44
C LEU A 145 14.74 47.01 18.87
N ASN A 146 13.63 47.05 19.62
CA ASN A 146 13.65 47.44 21.02
C ASN A 146 14.36 46.35 21.84
N ALA A 147 15.19 46.77 22.80
CA ALA A 147 15.99 45.84 23.61
C ALA A 147 15.14 44.88 24.47
N ASP A 148 13.90 45.28 24.80
CA ASP A 148 12.95 44.46 25.55
C ASP A 148 12.38 43.30 24.71
N ASP A 149 12.13 43.51 23.42
CA ASP A 149 11.67 42.45 22.50
C ASP A 149 12.75 41.39 22.24
N LEU A 150 14.02 41.77 22.41
CA LEU A 150 15.17 40.88 22.23
C LEU A 150 15.61 40.20 23.52
N LEU A 151 14.95 40.46 24.66
CA LEU A 151 15.34 39.95 25.98
C LEU A 151 16.82 40.23 26.31
N LEU A 152 17.41 41.27 25.73
CA LEU A 152 18.81 41.66 25.90
C LEU A 152 19.03 42.50 27.16
N ASN A 153 17.94 42.92 27.81
CA ASN A 153 17.98 43.68 29.05
C ASN A 153 18.28 42.75 30.24
N LEU A 154 19.57 42.47 30.44
CA LEU A 154 20.07 41.69 31.58
C LEU A 154 19.86 42.42 32.94
N GLN A 155 19.49 43.70 32.93
CA GLN A 155 19.33 44.52 34.15
C GLN A 155 18.03 44.22 34.93
N GLU A 156 16.97 43.74 34.27
CA GLU A 156 15.71 43.32 34.93
C GLU A 156 15.75 41.86 35.43
N MET A 157 16.79 41.10 35.11
CA MET A 157 17.01 39.74 35.61
C MET A 157 17.56 39.72 37.05
N LYS A 158 17.10 40.63 37.92
CA LYS A 158 17.35 40.47 39.35
C LYS A 158 16.60 39.22 39.80
N LEU A 159 17.38 38.22 40.23
CA LEU A 159 16.91 37.12 41.04
C LEU A 159 16.05 37.72 42.15
N ASP A 160 14.75 37.47 42.09
CA ASP A 160 13.96 37.49 43.30
C ASP A 160 14.50 36.33 44.16
N ASN A 161 15.52 36.65 44.96
CA ASN A 161 15.83 35.92 46.17
C ASN A 161 14.64 36.12 47.11
N SER A 162 13.51 35.51 46.77
CA SER A 162 12.49 35.20 47.74
C SER A 162 13.15 34.22 48.72
N GLN A 163 13.15 34.65 49.99
CA GLN A 163 13.59 33.89 51.16
C GLN A 163 12.96 32.49 51.23
#